data_AF-A0A3D1CGM1-F1
#
_entry.id   AF-A0A3D1CGM1-F1
#
_cell.length_a   1.000
_cell.length_b   1.000
_cell.length_c   1.000
_cell.angle_alpha   90.00
_cell.angle_beta   90.00
_cell.angle_gamma   90.00
#
_symmetry.space_group_name_H-M   'P 1'
#
loop_
_entity.id
_entity.type
_entity.pdbx_description
1 polymer ?
#
loop_
_entity_poly.entity_id
_entity_poly.type
_entity_poly.pdbx_seq_one_letter_code
_entity_poly.pdbx_strand_id
1 'polypeptide(L)'
;LLDNLYAFDDKVLFKPTKAVDDPFRNSYEEALSYFVGGMLEEDKGFALQPWTAVRFENEDLLIRDENALAMGLYYFTDTAGNETKVEYTFGYRLDDDGSVKIELHHSSLPFSK
;
A
#
# COMPACT_ATOMS: atom_id res chain seq x y z
N LEU A 1 -13.57 0.30 -0.55
CA LEU A 1 -12.40 0.55 0.34
C LEU A 1 -11.36 1.36 -0.42
N LEU A 2 -10.90 0.90 -1.60
CA LEU A 2 -9.97 1.65 -2.44
C LEU A 2 -10.49 3.05 -2.80
N ASP A 3 -11.74 3.19 -3.25
CA ASP A 3 -12.37 4.48 -3.60
C ASP A 3 -12.40 5.48 -2.42
N ASN A 4 -12.45 4.97 -1.19
CA ASN A 4 -12.54 5.81 0.00
C ASN A 4 -11.16 6.21 0.51
N LEU A 5 -10.14 5.37 0.32
CA LEU A 5 -8.81 5.55 0.91
C LEU A 5 -7.78 6.12 -0.07
N TYR A 6 -7.93 5.89 -1.37
CA TYR A 6 -6.99 6.33 -2.40
C TYR A 6 -7.61 7.42 -3.28
N ALA A 7 -6.78 8.32 -3.79
CA ALA A 7 -7.17 9.40 -4.68
C ALA A 7 -7.26 8.92 -6.16
N PHE A 8 -7.95 7.81 -6.43
CA PHE A 8 -8.10 7.26 -7.80
C PHE A 8 -9.03 8.07 -8.71
N ASP A 9 -9.70 9.08 -8.16
CA ASP A 9 -10.32 10.16 -8.91
C ASP A 9 -9.28 11.10 -9.56
N ASP A 10 -8.01 10.97 -9.17
CA ASP A 10 -6.84 11.62 -9.73
C ASP A 10 -5.67 10.59 -9.84
N LYS A 11 -4.43 11.07 -9.93
CA LYS A 11 -3.23 10.26 -10.08
C LYS A 11 -2.78 9.65 -8.75
N VAL A 12 -2.61 8.33 -8.75
CA VAL A 12 -1.99 7.57 -7.65
C VAL A 12 -0.67 6.95 -8.10
N LEU A 13 0.36 7.03 -7.26
CA LEU A 13 1.62 6.32 -7.42
C LEU A 13 1.61 5.08 -6.53
N PHE A 14 1.47 3.89 -7.11
CA PHE A 14 1.38 2.66 -6.33
C PHE A 14 2.41 1.64 -6.80
N LYS A 15 3.36 1.33 -5.92
CA LYS A 15 4.31 0.23 -6.06
C LYS A 15 4.07 -0.82 -4.96
N PRO A 16 3.35 -1.92 -5.23
CA PRO A 16 3.11 -2.96 -4.23
C PRO A 16 4.36 -3.77 -3.83
N THR A 17 4.22 -4.59 -2.79
CA THR A 17 5.31 -5.41 -2.24
C THR A 17 5.70 -6.60 -3.13
N LYS A 18 4.71 -7.32 -3.67
CA LYS A 18 4.87 -8.63 -4.31
C LYS A 18 4.53 -8.58 -5.81
N ALA A 19 5.14 -7.63 -6.52
CA ALA A 19 5.06 -7.55 -7.98
C ALA A 19 6.48 -7.46 -8.56
N VAL A 20 6.74 -8.26 -9.59
CA VAL A 20 8.06 -8.48 -10.20
C VAL A 20 8.05 -8.11 -11.67
N ASP A 21 7.07 -8.60 -12.44
CA ASP A 21 7.03 -8.44 -13.89
C ASP A 21 6.55 -7.01 -14.25
N ASP A 22 5.48 -6.56 -13.61
CA ASP A 22 5.04 -5.17 -13.62
C ASP A 22 5.08 -4.62 -12.19
N PRO A 23 6.00 -3.71 -11.85
CA PRO A 23 6.14 -3.25 -10.47
C PRO A 23 5.11 -2.18 -10.04
N PHE A 24 4.23 -1.69 -10.92
CA PHE A 24 3.34 -0.55 -10.61
C PHE A 24 1.84 -0.86 -10.81
N ARG A 25 0.98 -0.22 -10.00
CA ARG A 25 -0.48 -0.41 -10.00
C ARG A 25 -1.21 0.93 -9.88
N ASN A 26 -0.91 1.85 -10.79
CA ASN A 26 -1.29 3.27 -10.66
C ASN A 26 -2.77 3.53 -10.95
N SER A 27 -3.44 2.62 -11.65
CA SER A 27 -4.90 2.68 -11.86
C SER A 27 -5.68 1.92 -10.77
N TYR A 28 -6.96 2.24 -10.65
CA TYR A 28 -7.87 1.56 -9.74
C TYR A 28 -7.92 0.05 -10.00
N GLU A 29 -8.05 -0.33 -11.27
CA GLU A 29 -8.21 -1.73 -11.70
C GLU A 29 -6.97 -2.56 -11.39
N GLU A 30 -5.78 -1.98 -11.61
CA GLU A 30 -4.51 -2.59 -11.27
C GLU A 30 -4.36 -2.73 -9.74
N ALA A 31 -4.69 -1.70 -8.97
CA ALA A 31 -4.64 -1.74 -7.52
C ALA A 31 -5.59 -2.81 -6.96
N LEU A 32 -6.81 -2.88 -7.49
CA LEU A 32 -7.79 -3.90 -7.15
C LEU A 32 -7.26 -5.30 -7.48
N SER A 33 -6.70 -5.46 -8.68
CA SER A 33 -6.04 -6.71 -9.10
C SER A 33 -4.97 -7.13 -8.10
N TYR A 34 -4.11 -6.23 -7.64
CA TYR A 34 -3.10 -6.59 -6.64
C TYR A 34 -3.69 -7.12 -5.33
N PHE A 35 -4.78 -6.50 -4.83
CA PHE A 35 -5.37 -6.90 -3.56
C PHE A 35 -6.19 -8.19 -3.63
N VAL A 36 -6.97 -8.41 -4.70
CA VAL A 36 -7.90 -9.55 -4.78
C VAL A 36 -7.65 -10.50 -5.95
N GLY A 37 -6.59 -10.26 -6.72
CA GLY A 37 -6.25 -10.98 -7.95
C GLY A 37 -7.10 -10.55 -9.15
N GLY A 38 -6.72 -11.02 -10.34
CA GLY A 38 -7.58 -10.96 -11.52
C GLY A 38 -6.90 -10.48 -12.79
N MET A 39 -6.66 -9.17 -12.90
CA MET A 39 -6.28 -8.52 -14.16
C MET A 39 -4.85 -8.87 -14.61
N LEU A 40 -3.90 -8.89 -13.68
CA LEU A 40 -2.50 -9.19 -13.95
C LEU A 40 -2.16 -10.60 -13.47
N GLU A 41 -1.46 -11.38 -14.30
CA GLU A 41 -1.22 -12.80 -14.01
C GLU A 41 -0.43 -13.03 -12.71
N GLU A 42 0.50 -12.13 -12.36
CA GLU A 42 1.29 -12.21 -11.13
C GLU A 42 0.50 -11.84 -9.87
N ASP A 43 -0.62 -11.13 -10.01
CA ASP A 43 -1.43 -10.69 -8.87
C ASP A 43 -2.27 -11.86 -8.33
N LYS A 44 -1.78 -12.49 -7.26
CA LYS A 44 -2.47 -13.61 -6.58
C LYS A 44 -3.44 -13.16 -5.48
N GLY A 45 -3.64 -11.86 -5.33
CA GLY A 45 -4.50 -11.26 -4.31
C GLY A 45 -3.82 -11.19 -2.94
N PHE A 46 -3.15 -10.06 -2.66
CA PHE A 46 -2.48 -9.84 -1.38
C PHE A 46 -3.41 -9.95 -0.17
N ALA A 47 -4.67 -9.49 -0.30
CA ALA A 47 -5.68 -9.56 0.76
C ALA A 47 -6.30 -10.96 0.91
N LEU A 48 -6.09 -11.87 -0.06
CA LEU A 48 -6.56 -13.25 0.01
C LEU A 48 -5.61 -14.15 0.81
N GLN A 49 -4.37 -13.71 1.03
CA GLN A 49 -3.47 -14.39 1.96
C GLN A 49 -4.08 -14.32 3.38
N PRO A 50 -4.08 -15.41 4.16
CA PRO A 50 -4.78 -15.49 5.44
C PRO A 50 -4.01 -14.77 6.55
N TRP A 51 -3.94 -13.45 6.44
CA TRP A 51 -3.36 -12.58 7.47
C TRP A 51 -4.26 -12.55 8.69
N THR A 52 -3.67 -12.70 9.87
CA THR A 52 -4.38 -12.68 11.16
C THR A 52 -4.22 -11.34 11.87
N ALA A 53 -3.13 -10.63 11.60
CA ALA A 53 -2.87 -9.30 12.13
C ALA A 53 -2.01 -8.47 11.18
N VAL A 54 -2.15 -7.14 11.31
CA VAL A 54 -1.24 -6.17 10.74
C VAL A 54 -0.89 -5.16 11.84
N ARG A 55 0.39 -4.80 11.94
CA ARG A 55 0.85 -3.73 12.83
C ARG A 55 1.82 -2.81 12.10
N PHE A 56 1.81 -1.54 12.49
CA PHE A 56 2.64 -0.49 11.92
C PHE A 56 3.66 -0.03 12.95
N GLU A 57 4.89 0.20 12.52
CA GLU A 57 5.94 0.92 13.24
C GLU A 57 6.34 2.10 12.35
N ASN A 58 5.80 3.28 12.66
CA ASN A 58 6.12 4.50 11.91
C ASN A 58 7.53 4.96 12.31
N GLU A 59 8.36 5.24 11.33
CA GLU A 59 9.66 5.87 11.54
C GLU A 59 9.48 7.37 11.77
N ASP A 60 8.81 8.06 10.83
CA ASP A 60 8.54 9.49 10.93
C ASP A 60 7.39 9.93 10.01
N LEU A 61 6.96 11.17 10.18
CA LEU A 61 5.92 11.84 9.40
C LEU A 61 6.33 13.27 9.05
N LEU A 62 6.19 13.65 7.79
CA LEU A 62 6.26 15.04 7.34
C LEU A 62 4.86 15.53 7.01
N ILE A 63 4.41 16.62 7.64
CA ILE A 63 3.15 17.30 7.29
C ILE A 63 3.49 18.68 6.73
N ARG A 64 2.94 19.01 5.56
CA ARG A 64 3.11 20.31 4.89
C ARG A 64 1.80 20.70 4.24
N ASP A 65 1.15 21.71 4.80
CA ASP A 65 -0.14 22.22 4.33
C ASP A 65 -1.16 21.07 4.18
N GLU A 66 -1.61 20.80 2.96
CA GLU A 66 -2.60 19.78 2.61
C GLU A 66 -1.97 18.42 2.29
N ASN A 67 -0.66 18.24 2.50
CA ASN A 67 0.06 17.02 2.16
C ASN A 67 0.77 16.41 3.36
N ALA A 68 0.86 15.09 3.40
CA ALA A 68 1.67 14.38 4.37
C ALA A 68 2.42 13.20 3.76
N LEU A 69 3.60 12.91 4.28
CA LEU A 69 4.41 11.74 3.93
C LEU A 69 4.69 10.95 5.20
N ALA A 70 4.35 9.66 5.21
CA ALA A 70 4.67 8.75 6.30
C ALA A 70 5.58 7.64 5.77
N MET A 71 6.58 7.25 6.55
CA MET A 71 7.37 6.07 6.25
C MET A 71 7.62 5.23 7.49
N GLY A 72 7.87 3.96 7.29
CA GLY A 72 8.13 3.04 8.38
C GLY A 72 8.04 1.58 7.94
N LEU A 73 7.73 0.73 8.90
CA LEU A 73 7.57 -0.70 8.72
C LEU A 73 6.13 -1.10 8.98
N TYR A 74 5.62 -2.06 8.23
CA TYR A 74 4.49 -2.84 8.67
C TYR A 74 4.83 -4.32 8.68
N TYR A 75 4.14 -5.04 9.57
CA TYR A 75 4.33 -6.46 9.79
C TYR A 75 2.99 -7.14 9.59
N PHE A 76 2.97 -8.13 8.71
CA PHE A 76 1.80 -8.96 8.49
C PHE A 76 2.02 -10.32 9.14
N THR A 77 1.10 -10.70 10.03
CA THR A 77 1.15 -11.98 10.73
C THR A 77 0.29 -13.00 9.99
N ASP A 78 0.84 -14.16 9.66
CA ASP A 78 0.09 -15.26 9.04
C ASP A 78 -0.66 -16.14 10.07
N THR A 79 -1.35 -17.18 9.62
CA THR A 79 -2.05 -18.14 10.51
C THR A 79 -1.13 -19.01 11.35
N ALA A 80 0.17 -19.08 11.01
CA ALA A 80 1.18 -19.80 11.79
C ALA A 80 1.88 -18.89 12.81
N GLY A 81 1.54 -17.60 12.84
CA GLY A 81 2.14 -16.60 13.73
C GLY A 81 3.46 -16.01 13.23
N ASN A 82 3.85 -16.29 11.97
CA ASN A 82 5.06 -15.69 11.40
C ASN A 82 4.78 -14.27 10.94
N GLU A 83 5.73 -13.36 11.16
CA GLU A 83 5.66 -11.99 10.69
C GLU A 83 6.44 -11.79 9.39
N THR A 84 5.79 -11.24 8.37
CA THR A 84 6.44 -10.68 7.19
C THR A 84 6.69 -9.20 7.41
N LYS A 85 7.96 -8.81 7.60
CA LYS A 85 8.39 -7.41 7.69
C LYS A 85 8.45 -6.80 6.29
N VAL A 86 7.90 -5.60 6.15
CA VAL A 86 7.88 -4.86 4.89
C VAL A 86 8.08 -3.37 5.17
N GLU A 87 8.79 -2.69 4.29
CA GLU A 87 9.04 -1.25 4.34
C GLU A 87 7.97 -0.52 3.54
N TYR A 88 7.44 0.58 4.08
CA TYR A 88 6.41 1.36 3.40
C TYR A 88 6.78 2.84 3.32
N THR A 89 6.23 3.49 2.31
CA THR A 89 6.08 4.95 2.24
C THR A 89 4.67 5.25 1.75
N PHE A 90 3.93 6.04 2.52
CA PHE A 90 2.66 6.59 2.11
C PHE A 90 2.78 8.09 1.90
N GLY A 91 2.14 8.59 0.84
CA GLY A 91 1.85 10.00 0.65
C GLY A 91 0.35 10.23 0.66
N TYR A 92 -0.04 11.28 1.36
CA TYR A 92 -1.41 11.65 1.62
C TYR A 92 -1.68 13.07 1.16
N ARG A 93 -2.90 13.28 0.67
CA ARG A 93 -3.48 14.59 0.37
C ARG A 93 -4.76 14.78 1.18
N LEU A 94 -4.97 16.00 1.66
CA LEU A 94 -6.25 16.46 2.22
C LEU A 94 -7.10 17.02 1.08
N ASP A 95 -8.27 16.44 0.85
CA ASP A 95 -9.23 16.94 -0.13
C ASP A 95 -10.11 18.05 0.48
N ASP A 96 -10.78 18.83 -0.38
CA ASP A 96 -11.65 19.96 0.00
C ASP A 96 -12.79 19.59 0.96
N ASP A 97 -13.23 18.33 0.92
CA ASP A 97 -14.27 17.79 1.80
C ASP A 97 -13.75 17.38 3.20
N GLY A 98 -12.44 17.57 3.44
CA GLY A 98 -11.75 17.22 4.67
C GLY A 98 -11.31 15.75 4.75
N SER A 99 -11.51 14.96 3.71
CA SER A 99 -11.04 13.58 3.66
C SER A 99 -9.55 13.51 3.35
N VAL A 100 -8.86 12.53 3.93
CA VAL A 100 -7.43 12.28 3.68
C VAL A 100 -7.31 11.06 2.76
N LYS A 101 -6.70 11.24 1.60
CA LYS A 101 -6.52 10.22 0.58
C LYS A 101 -5.06 9.85 0.39
N ILE A 102 -4.81 8.58 0.07
CA ILE A 102 -3.51 8.07 -0.35
C ILE A 102 -3.30 8.40 -1.83
N GLU A 103 -2.26 9.15 -2.14
CA GLU A 103 -1.80 9.43 -3.51
C GLU A 103 -0.44 8.78 -3.82
N LEU A 104 0.27 8.31 -2.80
CA LEU A 104 1.48 7.49 -2.93
C LEU A 104 1.40 6.29 -1.98
N HIS A 105 1.62 5.09 -2.51
CA HIS A 105 1.84 3.87 -1.74
C HIS A 105 3.05 3.14 -2.33
N HIS A 106 4.19 3.22 -1.66
CA HIS A 106 5.36 2.42 -1.96
C HIS A 106 5.49 1.34 -0.90
N SER A 107 5.65 0.09 -1.32
CA SER A 107 5.92 -1.03 -0.43
C SER A 107 6.99 -1.95 -0.98
N SER A 108 7.96 -2.34 -0.14
CA SER A 108 9.05 -3.22 -0.54
C SER A 108 9.46 -4.18 0.58
N LEU A 109 9.85 -5.39 0.18
CA LEU A 109 10.59 -6.26 1.08
C LEU A 109 11.94 -5.60 1.42
N PRO A 110 12.42 -5.73 2.68
CA PRO A 110 13.74 -5.25 3.05
C PRO A 110 14.82 -5.85 2.15
N PHE A 111 15.85 -5.06 1.87
CA PHE A 111 17.00 -5.53 1.11
C PHE A 111 17.62 -6.78 1.77
N SER A 112 17.75 -7.87 1.01
CA SER A 112 18.49 -9.05 1.45
C SER A 112 19.97 -8.83 1.26
N LYS A 113 20.76 -9.08 2.32
CA LYS A 113 22.21 -9.21 2.21
C LYS A 113 22.61 -10.51 1.53
#